data_AF-A0A316TW55-F1
#
_entry.id   AF-A0A316TW55-F1
#
_cell.length_a   1.000
_cell.length_b   1.000
_cell.length_c   1.000
_cell.angle_alpha   90.00
_cell.angle_beta   90.00
_cell.angle_gamma   90.00
#
_symmetry.space_group_name_H-M   'P 1'
#
loop_
_entity.id
_entity.type
_entity.pdbx_description
1 polymer ?
#
loop_
_entity_poly.entity_id
_entity_poly.type
_entity_poly.pdbx_seq_one_letter_code
_entity_poly.pdbx_strand_id
1 'polypeptide(L)'
;MAENNEQEAEFEAWREDVDYLVAILKESFESTDARFSVDEMNDILYVELEGLHEYSDEEIVEIAEPILDTIELDFEDIILLPLQ
;
A
#
# COMPACT_ATOMS: atom_id res chain seq x y z
N MET A 1 -15.42 -26.57 -12.24
CA MET A 1 -14.02 -26.22 -12.52
C MET A 1 -13.93 -24.80 -13.12
N ALA A 2 -14.73 -23.85 -12.60
CA ALA A 2 -14.71 -22.45 -13.07
C ALA A 2 -14.36 -21.50 -11.91
N GLU A 3 -14.81 -21.83 -10.69
CA GLU A 3 -14.61 -21.02 -9.48
C GLU A 3 -13.14 -20.79 -9.08
N ASN A 4 -12.21 -21.67 -9.47
CA ASN A 4 -10.80 -21.54 -9.10
C ASN A 4 -10.07 -20.47 -9.93
N ASN A 5 -10.53 -20.21 -11.15
CA ASN A 5 -9.89 -19.27 -12.07
C ASN A 5 -10.31 -17.81 -11.78
N GLU A 6 -11.50 -17.61 -11.19
CA GLU A 6 -12.02 -16.29 -10.83
C GLU A 6 -11.34 -15.76 -9.56
N GLN A 7 -11.17 -16.60 -8.54
CA GLN A 7 -10.43 -16.24 -7.31
C GLN A 7 -8.95 -15.96 -7.57
N GLU A 8 -8.30 -16.72 -8.46
CA GLU A 8 -6.91 -16.46 -8.87
C GLU A 8 -6.79 -15.11 -9.60
N ALA A 9 -7.74 -14.78 -10.48
CA ALA A 9 -7.75 -13.50 -11.19
C ALA A 9 -8.04 -12.30 -10.27
N GLU A 10 -8.95 -12.43 -9.31
CA GLU A 10 -9.22 -11.41 -8.29
C GLU A 10 -7.98 -11.17 -7.41
N PHE A 11 -7.30 -12.24 -7.01
CA PHE A 11 -6.06 -12.14 -6.22
C PHE A 11 -4.91 -11.50 -7.00
N GLU A 12 -4.78 -11.80 -8.30
CA GLU A 12 -3.78 -11.16 -9.15
C GLU A 12 -4.07 -9.67 -9.34
N ALA A 13 -5.33 -9.29 -9.59
CA ALA A 13 -5.73 -7.88 -9.72
C ALA A 13 -5.46 -7.09 -8.43
N TRP A 14 -5.88 -7.62 -7.28
CA TRP A 14 -5.60 -7.01 -5.98
C TRP A 14 -4.09 -6.80 -5.76
N ARG A 15 -3.27 -7.79 -6.13
CA ARG A 15 -1.82 -7.68 -6.00
C ARG A 15 -1.26 -6.57 -6.90
N GLU A 16 -1.74 -6.45 -8.14
CA GLU A 16 -1.34 -5.38 -9.05
C GLU A 16 -1.67 -3.99 -8.47
N ASP A 17 -2.84 -3.83 -7.86
CA ASP A 17 -3.24 -2.57 -7.22
C ASP A 17 -2.36 -2.23 -6.01
N VAL A 18 -2.02 -3.22 -5.17
CA VAL A 18 -1.09 -3.03 -4.05
C VAL A 18 0.31 -2.68 -4.53
N ASP A 19 0.82 -3.39 -5.55
CA ASP A 19 2.14 -3.09 -6.14
C ASP A 19 2.16 -1.68 -6.75
N TYR A 20 1.07 -1.24 -7.36
CA TYR A 20 0.91 0.11 -7.89
C TYR A 20 0.91 1.17 -6.79
N LEU A 21 0.14 0.96 -5.70
CA LEU A 21 0.16 1.84 -4.53
C LEU A 21 1.58 1.99 -3.98
N VAL A 22 2.26 0.87 -3.72
CA VAL A 22 3.61 0.88 -3.16
C VAL A 22 4.58 1.61 -4.10
N ALA A 23 4.45 1.44 -5.41
CA ALA A 23 5.28 2.15 -6.39
C ALA A 23 5.07 3.68 -6.35
N ILE A 24 3.82 4.14 -6.30
CA ILE A 24 3.53 5.59 -6.23
C ILE A 24 4.01 6.17 -4.91
N LEU A 25 3.78 5.48 -3.78
CA LEU A 25 4.26 5.92 -2.47
C LEU A 25 5.79 6.03 -2.46
N LYS A 26 6.50 5.05 -3.03
CA LYS A 26 7.96 5.11 -3.16
C LYS A 26 8.41 6.34 -3.94
N GLU A 27 7.78 6.63 -5.08
CA GLU A 27 8.13 7.80 -5.89
C GLU A 27 7.84 9.10 -5.13
N SER A 28 6.71 9.17 -4.43
CA SER A 28 6.24 10.37 -3.73
C SER A 28 7.08 10.71 -2.50
N PHE A 29 7.57 9.69 -1.79
CA PHE A 29 8.43 9.85 -0.61
C PHE A 29 9.93 9.78 -0.94
N GLU A 30 10.30 9.73 -2.22
CA GLU A 30 11.69 9.59 -2.71
C GLU A 30 12.41 8.34 -2.14
N SER A 31 11.65 7.31 -1.77
CA SER A 31 12.15 6.10 -1.14
C SER A 31 12.84 5.16 -2.14
N THR A 32 14.03 4.68 -1.78
CA THR A 32 14.73 3.71 -2.64
C THR A 32 14.21 2.29 -2.47
N ASP A 33 13.76 1.95 -1.26
CA ASP A 33 13.20 0.65 -0.90
C ASP A 33 11.84 0.78 -0.21
N ALA A 34 11.01 -0.24 -0.39
CA ALA A 34 9.74 -0.36 0.32
C ALA A 34 9.33 -1.82 0.45
N ARG A 35 8.54 -2.11 1.47
CA ARG A 35 7.93 -3.41 1.71
C ARG A 35 6.47 -3.23 2.05
N PHE A 36 5.67 -4.25 1.79
CA PHE A 36 4.32 -4.28 2.31
C PHE A 36 4.05 -5.62 3.00
N SER A 37 3.11 -5.60 3.93
CA SER A 37 2.57 -6.81 4.56
C SER A 37 1.09 -6.60 4.86
N VAL A 38 0.34 -7.69 4.84
CA VAL A 38 -1.11 -7.69 5.07
C VAL A 38 -1.39 -8.41 6.38
N ASP A 39 -2.18 -7.77 7.24
CA ASP A 39 -2.81 -8.42 8.38
C ASP A 39 -4.23 -8.83 8.01
N GLU A 40 -4.39 -10.06 7.53
CA GLU A 40 -5.68 -10.62 7.12
C GLU A 40 -6.71 -10.69 8.26
N MET A 41 -6.28 -10.65 9.53
CA MET A 41 -7.21 -10.73 10.66
C MET A 41 -7.90 -9.40 10.93
N ASN A 42 -7.20 -8.30 10.69
CA ASN A 42 -7.68 -6.94 10.90
C ASN A 42 -7.95 -6.19 9.60
N ASP A 43 -7.69 -6.83 8.45
CA ASP A 43 -7.82 -6.25 7.12
C ASP A 43 -7.01 -4.96 6.94
N ILE A 44 -5.74 -5.00 7.40
CA ILE A 44 -4.82 -3.86 7.40
C ILE A 44 -3.67 -4.11 6.43
N LEU A 45 -3.39 -3.12 5.56
CA LEU A 45 -2.17 -3.09 4.75
C LEU A 45 -1.12 -2.21 5.44
N TYR A 46 0.02 -2.81 5.78
CA TYR A 46 1.20 -2.09 6.24
C TYR A 46 2.13 -1.85 5.06
N VAL A 47 2.53 -0.59 4.83
CA VAL A 47 3.53 -0.22 3.84
C VAL A 47 4.73 0.42 4.55
N GLU A 48 5.85 -0.26 4.52
CA GLU A 48 7.12 0.21 5.08
C GLU A 48 7.93 0.92 3.99
N LEU A 49 8.26 2.20 4.21
CA LEU A 49 8.97 3.06 3.26
C LEU A 49 10.31 3.53 3.85
N GLU A 50 11.38 3.40 3.09
CA GLU A 50 12.67 3.99 3.44
C GLU A 50 12.59 5.52 3.42
N GLY A 51 13.22 6.20 4.37
CA GLY A 51 13.19 7.67 4.45
C GLY A 51 11.90 8.30 4.98
N LEU A 52 10.84 7.52 5.27
CA LEU A 52 9.56 8.07 5.74
C LEU A 52 9.69 8.93 7.01
N HIS A 53 10.65 8.61 7.88
CA HIS A 53 10.92 9.35 9.12
C HIS A 53 11.52 10.75 8.90
N GLU A 54 11.88 11.11 7.67
CA GLU A 54 12.33 12.47 7.31
C GLU A 54 11.16 13.43 7.13
N TYR A 55 9.94 12.91 7.00
CA TYR A 55 8.70 13.67 6.87
C TYR A 55 7.96 13.76 8.21
N SER A 56 7.31 14.89 8.46
CA SER A 56 6.38 15.02 9.57
C SER A 56 5.07 14.28 9.30
N ASP A 57 4.33 13.94 10.35
CA ASP A 57 3.01 13.28 10.22
C ASP A 57 2.05 14.09 9.33
N GLU A 58 2.11 15.43 9.41
CA GLU A 58 1.31 16.34 8.57
C GLU A 58 1.70 16.21 7.08
N GLU A 59 3.00 16.23 6.77
CA GLU A 59 3.49 16.06 5.39
C GLU A 59 3.18 14.67 4.83
N ILE A 60 3.28 13.62 5.65
CA ILE A 60 2.92 12.27 5.25
C ILE A 60 1.46 12.20 4.85
N VAL A 61 0.55 12.79 5.64
CA VAL A 61 -0.88 12.82 5.32
C VAL A 61 -1.14 13.63 4.05
N GLU A 62 -0.55 14.82 3.90
CA GLU A 62 -0.72 15.65 2.70
C GLU A 62 -0.29 14.96 1.41
N ILE A 63 0.73 14.09 1.48
CA ILE A 63 1.22 13.31 0.33
C ILE A 63 0.38 12.04 0.12
N ALA A 64 0.12 11.28 1.19
CA ALA A 64 -0.47 9.95 1.09
C ALA A 64 -1.98 9.99 0.85
N GLU A 65 -2.72 10.88 1.51
CA GLU A 65 -4.19 10.97 1.40
C GLU A 65 -4.69 11.01 -0.05
N PRO A 66 -4.19 11.89 -0.95
CA PRO A 66 -4.65 11.90 -2.34
C PRO A 66 -4.29 10.64 -3.14
N ILE A 67 -3.21 9.95 -2.77
CA ILE A 67 -2.81 8.68 -3.41
C ILE A 67 -3.78 7.58 -2.98
N LEU A 68 -4.04 7.47 -1.68
CA LEU A 68 -4.95 6.48 -1.10
C LEU A 68 -6.39 6.69 -1.59
N ASP A 69 -6.86 7.94 -1.70
CA ASP A 69 -8.19 8.26 -2.24
C ASP A 69 -8.36 7.87 -3.73
N THR A 70 -7.26 7.72 -4.47
CA THR A 70 -7.28 7.40 -5.90
C THR A 70 -7.28 5.90 -6.16
N ILE A 71 -6.74 5.11 -5.22
CA ILE A 71 -6.55 3.67 -5.39
C ILE A 71 -7.67 2.95 -4.64
N GLU A 72 -8.48 2.19 -5.38
CA GLU A 72 -9.59 1.42 -4.83
C GLU A 72 -9.08 0.12 -4.18
N LEU A 73 -8.42 0.24 -3.02
CA LEU A 73 -8.05 -0.92 -2.20
C LEU A 73 -9.11 -1.17 -1.12
N ASP A 74 -9.62 -2.39 -1.09
CA ASP A 74 -10.58 -2.86 -0.09
C ASP A 74 -9.86 -3.28 1.22
N PHE A 75 -9.21 -2.34 1.91
CA PHE A 75 -8.68 -2.54 3.26
C PHE A 75 -9.41 -1.67 4.27
N GLU A 76 -9.56 -2.14 5.51
CA GLU A 76 -10.10 -1.32 6.61
C GLU A 76 -9.17 -0.14 6.93
N ASP A 77 -7.86 -0.40 7.01
CA ASP A 77 -6.85 0.62 7.25
C ASP A 77 -5.58 0.39 6.40
N ILE A 78 -4.94 1.48 6.00
CA ILE A 78 -3.61 1.47 5.36
C ILE A 78 -2.66 2.26 6.24
N ILE A 79 -1.60 1.60 6.71
CA ILE A 79 -0.65 2.18 7.68
C ILE A 79 0.73 2.30 7.04
N LEU A 80 1.24 3.53 6.98
CA LEU A 80 2.60 3.81 6.53
C LEU A 80 3.58 3.73 7.71
N LEU A 81 4.68 3.03 7.52
CA LEU A 81 5.71 2.81 8.54
C LEU A 81 7.11 3.10 7.97
N PRO A 82 8.07 3.54 8.81
CA PRO A 82 9.46 3.67 8.36
C PRO A 82 10.13 2.30 8.23
N LEU A 83 10.71 2.03 7.06
CA LEU A 83 11.52 0.84 6.83
C LEU A 83 12.81 0.91 7.67
N GLN A 84 13.12 -0.17 8.40
CA GLN A 84 14.30 -0.29 9.28
C GLN A 84 15.53 -0.85 8.58
#